data_AF-A0A9E5KLK6-F1
#
_entry.id   AF-A0A9E5KLK6-F1
#
_cell.length_a   1.000
_cell.length_b   1.000
_cell.length_c   1.000
_cell.angle_alpha   90.00
_cell.angle_beta   90.00
_cell.angle_gamma   90.00
#
_symmetry.space_group_name_H-M   'P 1'
#
loop_
_entity.id
_entity.type
_entity.pdbx_description
1 polymer ?
#
loop_
_entity_poly.entity_id
_entity_poly.type
_entity_poly.pdbx_seq_one_letter_code
_entity_poly.pdbx_strand_id
1 'polypeptide(L)'
;MNAFRVAVIIPAAGRSSRFGGVDKLAQDVGGRPMILRTVELFTRREDVAVIIVAAPPDEVDAFRDRYGNQLGFHGAKVVAGGTVERWETVRNALAEVPADCTHIQTQLWRRVDCPRL
;
A
#
# COMPACT_ATOMS: atom_id res chain seq x y z
N MET A 1 2.11 -10.28 -25.40
CA MET A 1 2.55 -9.43 -24.27
C MET A 1 1.50 -8.36 -24.08
N ASN A 2 0.97 -8.19 -22.87
CA ASN A 2 -0.04 -7.15 -22.63
C ASN A 2 0.65 -5.79 -22.73
N ALA A 3 0.25 -4.93 -23.67
CA ALA A 3 0.86 -3.61 -23.86
C ALA A 3 0.60 -2.67 -22.67
N PHE A 4 -0.37 -3.02 -21.83
CA PHE A 4 -0.77 -2.30 -20.64
C PHE A 4 -0.44 -3.12 -19.38
N ARG A 5 0.56 -2.68 -18.62
CA ARG A 5 1.00 -3.31 -17.36
C ARG A 5 1.21 -2.24 -16.31
N VAL A 6 0.52 -2.36 -15.19
CA VAL A 6 0.45 -1.35 -14.15
C VAL A 6 1.18 -1.84 -12.89
N ALA A 7 2.07 -1.01 -12.36
CA ALA A 7 2.56 -1.15 -11.00
C ALA A 7 1.73 -0.27 -10.05
N VAL A 8 1.23 -0.85 -8.97
CA VAL A 8 0.46 -0.12 -7.96
C VAL A 8 1.33 0.14 -6.75
N ILE A 9 1.46 1.41 -6.37
CA ILE A 9 2.20 1.83 -5.17
C ILE A 9 1.20 2.34 -4.14
N ILE A 10 1.25 1.78 -2.94
CA ILE A 10 0.43 2.14 -1.78
C ILE A 10 1.35 2.72 -0.71
N PRO A 11 1.44 4.05 -0.58
CA PRO A 11 2.20 4.69 0.49
C PRO A 11 1.48 4.50 1.82
N ALA A 12 2.03 3.63 2.67
CA ALA A 12 1.55 3.31 4.01
C ALA A 12 2.49 3.81 5.13
N ALA A 13 3.56 4.54 4.77
CA ALA A 13 4.56 5.07 5.70
C ALA A 13 4.12 6.28 6.54
N GLY A 14 2.89 6.74 6.37
CA GLY A 14 2.38 7.93 7.07
C GLY A 14 1.92 7.62 8.50
N ARG A 15 2.32 8.44 9.47
CA ARG A 15 1.98 8.30 10.91
C ARG A 15 0.52 8.60 11.29
N SER A 16 -0.42 8.60 10.35
CA SER A 16 -1.86 8.86 10.62
C SER A 16 -2.16 10.09 11.50
N SER A 17 -1.30 11.11 11.51
CA SER A 17 -1.39 12.26 12.43
C SER A 17 -2.68 13.06 12.30
N ARG A 18 -3.25 13.10 11.09
CA ARG A 18 -4.55 13.71 10.79
C ARG A 18 -5.76 12.85 11.18
N PHE A 19 -5.53 11.60 11.58
CA PHE A 19 -6.53 10.63 12.05
C PHE A 19 -6.47 10.46 13.57
N GLY A 20 -5.98 11.47 14.30
CA GLY A 20 -5.95 11.45 15.76
C GLY A 20 -4.99 10.42 16.36
N GLY A 21 -3.98 9.98 15.61
CA GLY A 21 -3.00 8.98 16.06
C GLY A 21 -3.49 7.54 16.01
N VAL A 22 -4.70 7.29 15.53
CA VAL A 22 -5.24 5.94 15.34
C VAL A 22 -4.61 5.31 14.10
N ASP A 23 -4.25 4.02 14.17
CA ASP A 23 -3.79 3.24 13.01
C ASP A 23 -4.92 3.15 11.98
N LYS A 24 -4.86 4.01 10.97
CA LYS A 24 -5.80 4.06 9.86
C LYS A 24 -5.85 2.76 9.07
N LEU A 25 -4.71 2.07 8.92
CA LEU A 25 -4.58 0.89 8.09
C LEU A 25 -5.32 -0.30 8.71
N ALA A 26 -5.33 -0.35 10.04
CA ALA A 26 -6.06 -1.31 10.85
C ALA A 26 -7.57 -1.05 10.93
N GLN A 27 -8.06 0.12 10.53
CA GLN A 27 -9.48 0.44 10.65
C GLN A 27 -10.33 -0.57 9.89
N ASP A 28 -11.33 -1.11 10.57
CA ASP A 28 -12.29 -2.02 9.97
C ASP A 28 -13.18 -1.25 8.99
N VAL A 29 -13.24 -1.74 7.76
CA VAL A 29 -14.16 -1.26 6.74
C VAL A 29 -14.94 -2.46 6.20
N GLY A 30 -16.06 -2.73 6.84
CA GLY A 30 -16.97 -3.82 6.46
C GLY A 30 -16.36 -5.19 6.70
N GLY A 31 -15.88 -5.42 7.93
CA GLY A 31 -15.35 -6.68 8.45
C GLY A 31 -13.89 -6.96 8.08
N ARG A 32 -13.19 -5.99 7.46
CA ARG A 32 -11.81 -6.17 7.00
C ARG A 32 -10.97 -4.92 7.21
N PRO A 33 -9.67 -5.06 7.57
CA PRO A 33 -8.74 -3.95 7.62
C PRO A 33 -8.71 -3.19 6.30
N MET A 34 -8.73 -1.86 6.40
CA MET A 34 -8.67 -0.94 5.26
C MET A 34 -7.52 -1.27 4.31
N ILE A 35 -6.35 -1.64 4.83
CA ILE A 35 -5.20 -1.96 3.99
C ILE A 35 -5.43 -3.17 3.07
N LEU A 36 -6.02 -4.23 3.61
CA LEU A 36 -6.31 -5.45 2.86
C LEU A 36 -7.39 -5.21 1.82
N ARG A 37 -8.44 -4.48 2.20
CA ARG A 37 -9.53 -4.10 1.28
C ARG A 37 -9.00 -3.43 0.02
N THR A 38 -8.02 -2.54 0.13
CA THR A 38 -7.46 -1.87 -1.06
C THR A 38 -6.61 -2.78 -1.89
N VAL A 39 -5.76 -3.60 -1.28
CA VAL A 39 -4.91 -4.52 -2.04
C VAL A 39 -5.77 -5.49 -2.85
N GLU A 40 -6.84 -6.02 -2.25
CA GLU A 40 -7.81 -6.90 -2.92
C GLU A 40 -8.50 -6.28 -4.15
N LEU A 41 -8.65 -4.96 -4.21
CA LEU A 41 -9.20 -4.29 -5.40
C LEU A 41 -8.30 -4.47 -6.62
N PHE A 42 -7.00 -4.61 -6.40
CA PHE A 42 -6.00 -4.76 -7.45
C PHE A 42 -5.67 -6.22 -7.75
N THR A 43 -5.86 -7.16 -6.81
CA THR A 43 -5.56 -8.58 -7.06
C THR A 43 -6.43 -9.24 -8.13
N ARG A 44 -7.60 -8.67 -8.42
CA ARG A 44 -8.54 -9.22 -9.41
C ARG A 44 -8.27 -8.74 -10.83
N ARG A 45 -7.22 -7.95 -11.03
CA ARG A 45 -6.92 -7.27 -12.28
C ARG A 45 -5.70 -7.90 -12.95
N GLU A 46 -5.90 -8.44 -14.15
CA GLU A 46 -4.83 -9.09 -14.92
C GLU A 46 -3.77 -8.11 -15.46
N ASP A 47 -4.10 -6.82 -15.53
CA ASP A 47 -3.18 -5.77 -15.97
C ASP A 47 -2.28 -5.25 -14.83
N VAL A 48 -2.53 -5.62 -13.58
CA VAL A 48 -1.67 -5.25 -12.44
C VAL A 48 -0.52 -6.24 -12.35
N ALA A 49 0.69 -5.77 -12.63
CA ALA A 49 1.90 -6.59 -12.61
C ALA A 49 2.47 -6.75 -11.19
N VAL A 50 2.36 -5.71 -10.36
CA VAL A 50 2.87 -5.73 -8.98
C VAL A 50 2.09 -4.75 -8.11
N ILE A 51 1.93 -5.11 -6.84
CA ILE A 51 1.42 -4.23 -5.79
C ILE A 51 2.54 -4.02 -4.78
N ILE A 52 2.90 -2.77 -4.52
CA ILE A 52 4.00 -2.39 -3.62
C ILE A 52 3.42 -1.55 -2.49
N VAL A 53 3.58 -2.04 -1.26
CA VAL A 53 3.13 -1.37 -0.04
C VAL A 53 4.37 -0.82 0.67
N ALA A 54 4.47 0.50 0.74
CA ALA A 54 5.59 1.16 1.41
C ALA A 54 5.25 1.43 2.88
N ALA A 55 5.81 0.64 3.78
CA ALA A 55 5.59 0.68 5.23
C ALA A 55 6.39 1.81 5.91
N PRO A 56 6.06 2.20 7.16
CA PRO A 56 6.86 3.16 7.91
C PRO A 56 8.30 2.64 8.05
N PRO A 57 9.34 3.42 7.69
CA PRO A 57 10.72 2.93 7.63
C PRO A 57 11.26 2.45 8.98
N ASP A 58 10.82 3.07 10.07
CA ASP A 58 11.25 2.73 11.44
C ASP A 58 10.49 1.51 12.01
N GLU A 59 9.41 1.06 11.36
CA GLU A 59 8.51 0.02 11.84
C GLU A 59 8.20 -1.05 10.77
N VAL A 60 9.08 -1.23 9.78
CA VAL A 60 8.83 -2.15 8.66
C VAL A 60 8.61 -3.59 9.14
N ASP A 61 9.39 -4.04 10.12
CA ASP A 61 9.28 -5.41 10.63
C ASP A 61 7.98 -5.61 11.41
N ALA A 62 7.63 -4.69 12.30
CA ALA A 62 6.33 -4.70 12.98
C ALA A 62 5.15 -4.65 11.99
N PHE A 63 5.30 -3.91 10.89
CA PHE A 63 4.31 -3.87 9.81
C PHE A 63 4.21 -5.21 9.07
N ARG A 64 5.33 -5.87 8.79
CA ARG A 64 5.38 -7.21 8.18
C ARG A 64 4.77 -8.26 9.10
N ASP A 65 5.02 -8.19 10.39
CA ASP A 65 4.41 -9.09 11.36
C ASP A 65 2.88 -8.94 11.38
N ARG A 66 2.40 -7.70 11.31
CA ARG A 66 0.96 -7.40 11.36
C ARG A 66 0.22 -7.72 10.06
N TYR A 67 0.80 -7.38 8.90
CA TYR A 67 0.10 -7.43 7.61
C TYR A 67 0.82 -8.26 6.54
N GLY A 68 2.10 -8.57 6.70
CA GLY A 68 2.95 -9.15 5.67
C GLY A 68 2.43 -10.47 5.11
N ASN A 69 1.94 -11.37 5.96
CA ASN A 69 1.35 -12.65 5.51
C ASN A 69 0.10 -12.44 4.64
N GLN A 70 -0.81 -11.55 5.06
CA GLN A 70 -2.05 -11.28 4.33
C GLN A 70 -1.78 -10.51 3.03
N LEU A 71 -0.85 -9.54 3.07
CA LEU A 71 -0.41 -8.80 1.89
C LEU A 71 0.29 -9.72 0.89
N GLY A 72 1.20 -10.57 1.36
CA GLY A 72 1.91 -11.55 0.53
C GLY A 72 0.98 -12.58 -0.09
N PHE A 73 -0.05 -13.03 0.64
CA PHE A 73 -1.11 -13.90 0.08
C PHE A 73 -1.82 -13.25 -1.12
N HIS A 74 -1.95 -11.93 -1.10
CA HIS A 74 -2.49 -11.12 -2.19
C HIS A 74 -1.44 -10.68 -3.24
N GLY A 75 -0.20 -11.18 -3.16
CA GLY A 75 0.87 -10.85 -4.10
C GLY A 75 1.46 -9.45 -3.92
N ALA A 76 1.19 -8.77 -2.79
CA ALA A 76 1.76 -7.47 -2.49
C ALA A 76 3.14 -7.59 -1.83
N LYS A 77 4.09 -6.77 -2.29
CA LYS A 77 5.43 -6.65 -1.72
C LYS A 77 5.49 -5.51 -0.72
N VAL A 78 6.08 -5.76 0.46
CA VAL A 78 6.29 -4.73 1.49
C VAL A 78 7.71 -4.19 1.42
N VAL A 79 7.83 -2.87 1.26
CA VAL A 79 9.09 -2.13 1.15
C VAL A 79 9.17 -1.06 2.24
N ALA A 80 10.39 -0.63 2.58
CA ALA A 80 10.59 0.49 3.49
C ALA A 80 10.22 1.82 2.79
N GLY A 81 9.41 2.63 3.45
CA GLY A 81 9.13 3.99 3.03
C GLY A 81 10.32 4.93 3.20
N GLY A 82 10.09 6.20 2.95
CA GLY A 82 11.07 7.27 3.15
C GLY A 82 11.06 7.81 4.58
N THR A 83 12.20 8.31 5.04
CA THR A 83 12.39 8.80 6.42
C THR A 83 12.16 10.30 6.58
N VAL A 84 12.42 11.09 5.52
CA VAL A 84 12.37 12.56 5.59
C VAL A 84 11.06 13.05 4.97
N GLU A 85 10.81 12.68 3.72
CA GLU A 85 9.70 13.24 2.94
C GLU A 85 8.88 12.17 2.21
N ARG A 86 7.65 12.52 1.85
CA ARG A 86 6.75 11.57 1.16
C ARG A 86 7.28 11.09 -0.19
N TRP A 87 8.04 11.92 -0.89
CA TRP A 87 8.60 11.56 -2.20
C TRP A 87 9.61 10.42 -2.09
N GLU A 88 10.34 10.29 -0.97
CA GLU A 88 11.28 9.19 -0.75
C GLU A 88 10.57 7.85 -0.65
N THR A 89 9.38 7.82 -0.04
CA THR A 89 8.53 6.63 0.02
C THR A 89 8.18 6.15 -1.39
N VAL A 90 7.83 7.08 -2.28
CA VAL A 90 7.53 6.76 -3.68
C VAL A 90 8.80 6.33 -4.42
N ARG A 91 9.93 7.01 -4.22
CA ARG A 91 11.22 6.64 -4.83
C ARG A 91 11.63 5.21 -4.47
N ASN A 92 11.53 4.85 -3.19
CA ASN A 92 11.89 3.51 -2.72
C ASN A 92 10.97 2.45 -3.32
N ALA A 93 9.66 2.73 -3.44
CA ALA A 93 8.73 1.84 -4.11
C ALA A 93 8.97 1.75 -5.63
N LEU A 94 9.36 2.85 -6.28
CA LEU A 94 9.68 2.87 -7.71
C LEU A 94 10.89 2.00 -8.06
N ALA A 95 11.87 1.89 -7.16
CA ALA A 95 13.03 1.01 -7.35
C ALA A 95 12.65 -0.48 -7.44
N GLU A 96 11.44 -0.83 -7.00
CA GLU A 96 10.91 -2.20 -6.97
C GLU A 96 9.91 -2.47 -8.09
N VAL A 97 9.67 -1.48 -8.97
CA VAL A 97 8.80 -1.60 -10.13
C VAL A 97 9.53 -2.36 -11.25
N PRO A 98 8.96 -3.45 -11.78
CA PRO A 98 9.51 -4.15 -12.94
C PRO A 98 9.63 -3.24 -14.18
N ALA A 99 10.72 -3.39 -14.93
CA ALA A 99 11.02 -2.56 -16.11
C ALA A 99 10.01 -2.73 -17.27
N ASP A 100 9.24 -3.82 -17.27
CA ASP A 100 8.17 -4.09 -18.24
C ASP A 100 6.82 -3.47 -17.85
N CYS A 101 6.72 -2.81 -16.69
CA CYS A 101 5.55 -2.00 -16.35
C CYS A 101 5.50 -0.74 -17.22
N THR A 102 4.37 -0.52 -17.88
CA THR A 102 4.18 0.66 -18.74
C THR A 102 3.57 1.84 -18.00
N HIS A 103 2.89 1.59 -16.87
CA HIS A 103 2.20 2.60 -16.09
C HIS A 103 2.42 2.39 -14.59
N ILE A 104 2.36 3.47 -13.83
CA ILE A 104 2.43 3.45 -12.38
C ILE A 104 1.19 4.16 -11.82
N GLN A 105 0.50 3.51 -10.89
CA GLN A 105 -0.60 4.09 -10.14
C GLN A 105 -0.19 4.22 -8.67
N THR A 106 -0.16 5.45 -8.15
CA THR A 106 -0.02 5.68 -6.72
C THR A 106 -1.40 5.80 -6.08
N GLN A 107 -1.76 4.89 -5.18
CA GLN A 107 -3.05 4.95 -4.49
C GLN A 107 -2.86 5.57 -3.10
N LEU A 108 -3.46 6.75 -2.90
CA LEU A 108 -3.49 7.43 -1.61
C LEU A 108 -4.90 7.41 -1.03
N TRP A 109 -5.01 6.99 0.22
CA TRP A 109 -6.24 7.02 0.98
C TRP A 109 -6.73 8.45 1.22
N ARG A 110 -7.76 8.89 0.51
CA ARG A 110 -8.58 10.01 0.99
C ARG A 110 -9.52 9.48 2.08
N ARG A 111 -9.93 10.36 2.99
CA ARG A 111 -10.86 10.05 4.09
C ARG A 111 -12.06 9.33 3.48
N VAL A 112 -12.23 8.05 3.80
CA VAL A 112 -13.54 7.42 3.68
C VAL A 112 -14.29 8.00 4.86
N ASP A 113 -15.28 8.85 4.62
CA ASP A 113 -16.21 9.22 5.68
C ASP A 113 -16.93 7.93 6.08
N CYS A 114 -16.33 7.23 7.03
CA CYS A 114 -16.95 6.13 7.75
C CYS A 114 -18.06 6.79 8.57
N PRO A 115 -19.35 6.50 8.33
CA PRO A 115 -20.40 6.89 9.25
C PRO A 115 -19.99 6.33 10.60
N ARG A 116 -19.95 7.20 11.63
CA ARG A 116 -19.58 6.83 13.01
C ARG A 116 -20.26 5.49 13.36
N LEU A 117 -19.45 4.45 13.51
CA LEU A 117 -19.82 3.28 14.31
C LEU A 117 -19.94 3.72 15.77
#